data_AF-A0A962JHB5-F1
#
_entry.id   AF-A0A962JHB5-F1
#
_cell.length_a   1.000
_cell.length_b   1.000
_cell.length_c   1.000
_cell.angle_alpha   90.00
_cell.angle_beta   90.00
_cell.angle_gamma   90.00
#
_symmetry.space_group_name_H-M   'P 1'
#
loop_
_entity.id
_entity.type
_entity.pdbx_description
1 polymer ?
#
loop_
_entity_poly.entity_id
_entity_poly.type
_entity_poly.pdbx_seq_one_letter_code
_entity_poly.pdbx_strand_id
1 'polypeptide(L)'
;MKSSQFIKESHVMDKPSNPFVFTKKTIFMQRISDAVASGSTRYIQGVIPVEKAGFFASKIYSRYDCQTSGVQALRKRKAGFATAKLYFWHPKRGDLNLHWILLVSDGKFAEGVGGDEKWRDPKVDKQRIAVTNYQLVRVVTEYDTKPRWTWRYTRASYDGFRLAIVNSIRAKNDEQLRQLIHSLWRSAGFAGVREQVKKIGELIREEWKRSRGSKEGMPELPKAHGYVRRLKDKGVTLRAIKIQLEKIAVFKEVVDSDEDDENLYD
;
A
#
# COMPACT_ATOMS: atom_id res chain seq x y z
N MET A 1 -11.26 -46.06 -35.92
CA MET A 1 -10.97 -45.07 -36.98
C MET A 1 -11.98 -43.94 -36.84
N LYS A 2 -11.52 -42.73 -36.45
CA LYS A 2 -12.23 -41.43 -36.31
C LYS A 2 -13.36 -41.42 -35.24
N SER A 3 -13.54 -40.40 -34.41
CA SER A 3 -13.22 -38.99 -34.58
C SER A 3 -12.90 -38.32 -33.25
N SER A 4 -11.75 -37.63 -33.23
CA SER A 4 -11.31 -36.71 -32.18
C SER A 4 -12.18 -35.46 -32.22
N GLN A 5 -12.97 -35.20 -31.18
CA GLN A 5 -13.60 -33.91 -30.96
C GLN A 5 -12.67 -33.07 -30.09
N PHE A 6 -11.86 -32.26 -30.77
CA PHE A 6 -11.10 -31.16 -30.19
C PHE A 6 -12.03 -30.25 -29.40
N ILE A 7 -11.86 -30.23 -28.08
CA ILE A 7 -12.34 -29.13 -27.23
C ILE A 7 -11.51 -27.91 -27.62
N LYS A 8 -12.10 -27.03 -28.43
CA LYS A 8 -11.62 -25.65 -28.57
C LYS A 8 -11.90 -24.95 -27.23
N GLU A 9 -10.92 -24.95 -26.34
CA GLU A 9 -10.83 -23.91 -25.30
C GLU A 9 -10.75 -22.57 -26.03
N SER A 10 -11.89 -21.89 -26.14
CA SER A 10 -11.95 -20.50 -26.53
C SER A 10 -11.25 -19.67 -25.45
N HIS A 11 -9.95 -19.42 -25.64
CA HIS A 11 -9.24 -18.31 -25.01
C HIS A 11 -9.88 -17.01 -25.52
N VAL A 12 -11.03 -16.63 -24.95
CA VAL A 12 -11.51 -15.26 -25.04
C VAL A 12 -10.47 -14.45 -24.28
N MET A 13 -9.57 -13.78 -25.00
CA MET A 13 -8.78 -12.72 -24.39
C MET A 13 -9.78 -11.65 -23.96
N ASP A 14 -10.21 -11.72 -22.69
CA ASP A 14 -11.05 -10.71 -22.09
C ASP A 14 -10.42 -9.34 -22.35
N LYS A 15 -11.22 -8.44 -22.95
CA LYS A 15 -10.83 -7.05 -23.21
C LYS A 15 -10.13 -6.48 -21.96
N PRO A 16 -8.98 -5.78 -22.10
CA PRO A 16 -8.27 -5.23 -20.95
C PRO A 16 -9.19 -4.38 -20.08
N SER A 17 -9.24 -4.71 -18.80
CA SER A 17 -10.04 -3.93 -17.85
C SER A 17 -9.39 -2.57 -17.62
N ASN A 18 -10.21 -1.63 -17.16
CA ASN A 18 -9.78 -0.28 -16.78
C ASN A 18 -10.01 -0.06 -15.28
N PRO A 19 -9.25 -0.76 -14.41
CA PRO A 19 -9.47 -0.71 -12.97
C PRO A 19 -9.23 0.70 -12.41
N PHE A 20 -9.87 1.00 -11.28
CA PHE A 20 -9.56 2.17 -10.47
C PHE A 20 -8.23 1.98 -9.75
N VAL A 21 -7.38 2.99 -9.80
CA VAL A 21 -6.03 2.97 -9.22
C VAL A 21 -5.91 4.11 -8.21
N PHE A 22 -5.65 3.78 -6.96
CA PHE A 22 -5.39 4.77 -5.92
C PHE A 22 -4.11 5.55 -6.24
N THR A 23 -4.13 6.87 -6.02
CA THR A 23 -2.95 7.74 -6.20
C THR A 23 -2.38 8.25 -4.88
N LYS A 24 -3.01 7.88 -3.76
CA LYS A 24 -2.59 8.25 -2.41
C LYS A 24 -2.44 7.01 -1.53
N LYS A 25 -1.20 6.77 -1.07
CA LYS A 25 -0.83 5.63 -0.23
C LYS A 25 -1.74 5.46 0.99
N THR A 26 -2.04 6.55 1.70
CA THR A 26 -2.87 6.53 2.91
C THR A 26 -4.30 6.05 2.64
N ILE A 27 -4.86 6.37 1.47
CA ILE A 27 -6.22 5.93 1.10
C ILE A 27 -6.20 4.44 0.74
N PHE A 28 -5.22 4.00 -0.04
CA PHE A 28 -5.00 2.58 -0.34
C PHE A 28 -4.87 1.74 0.95
N MET A 29 -4.02 2.19 1.88
CA MET A 29 -3.87 1.58 3.21
C MET A 29 -5.19 1.54 4.00
N GLN A 30 -5.99 2.61 3.96
CA GLN A 30 -7.30 2.65 4.62
C GLN A 30 -8.28 1.64 4.01
N ARG A 31 -8.30 1.48 2.68
CA ARG A 31 -9.19 0.52 2.00
C ARG A 31 -8.80 -0.93 2.25
N ILE A 32 -7.51 -1.21 2.37
CA ILE A 32 -7.02 -2.51 2.85
C ILE A 32 -7.53 -2.77 4.27
N SER A 33 -7.37 -1.81 5.19
CA SER A 33 -7.89 -1.95 6.56
C SER A 33 -9.40 -2.20 6.58
N ASP A 34 -10.17 -1.49 5.75
CA ASP A 34 -11.62 -1.70 5.62
C ASP A 34 -11.94 -3.11 5.14
N ALA A 35 -11.20 -3.63 4.14
CA ALA A 35 -11.41 -4.96 3.60
C ALA A 35 -11.13 -6.05 4.65
N VAL A 36 -10.04 -5.94 5.39
CA VAL A 36 -9.70 -6.90 6.46
C VAL A 36 -10.68 -6.78 7.62
N ALA A 37 -11.00 -5.56 8.07
CA ALA A 37 -11.96 -5.34 9.15
C ALA A 37 -13.37 -5.83 8.80
N SER A 38 -13.76 -5.75 7.52
CA SER A 38 -15.04 -6.25 7.04
C SER A 38 -15.08 -7.76 6.81
N GLY A 39 -13.97 -8.50 7.00
CA GLY A 39 -13.95 -9.96 6.96
C GLY A 39 -13.04 -10.60 5.90
N SER A 40 -12.14 -9.84 5.26
CA SER A 40 -11.09 -10.46 4.44
C SER A 40 -10.04 -11.10 5.34
N THR A 41 -9.77 -12.39 5.14
CA THR A 41 -8.93 -13.22 6.00
C THR A 41 -7.68 -13.71 5.32
N ARG A 42 -7.61 -13.65 3.99
CA ARG A 42 -6.44 -14.06 3.22
C ARG A 42 -6.13 -13.03 2.15
N TYR A 43 -4.87 -12.94 1.74
CA TYR A 43 -4.46 -12.04 0.67
C TYR A 43 -3.25 -12.56 -0.11
N ILE A 44 -3.12 -12.05 -1.33
CA ILE A 44 -1.89 -12.06 -2.11
C ILE A 44 -1.64 -10.63 -2.62
N GLN A 45 -0.39 -10.27 -2.84
CA GLN A 45 -0.03 -8.91 -3.23
C GLN A 45 1.26 -8.92 -4.05
N GLY A 46 1.44 -7.94 -4.92
CA GLY A 46 2.62 -7.84 -5.75
C GLY A 46 2.76 -6.47 -6.41
N VAL A 47 3.67 -6.44 -7.38
CA VAL A 47 3.91 -5.29 -8.27
C VAL A 47 3.68 -5.76 -9.70
N ILE A 48 3.12 -4.88 -10.54
CA ILE A 48 2.85 -5.19 -11.94
C ILE A 48 3.11 -3.96 -12.83
N PRO A 49 3.69 -4.12 -14.03
CA PRO A 49 3.79 -3.04 -15.00
C PRO A 49 2.42 -2.47 -15.38
N VAL A 50 2.35 -1.14 -15.55
CA VAL A 50 1.12 -0.41 -15.94
C VAL A 50 0.53 -0.96 -17.24
N GLU A 51 1.37 -1.35 -18.20
CA GLU A 51 0.95 -1.92 -19.48
C GLU A 51 0.15 -3.22 -19.32
N LYS A 52 0.56 -4.10 -18.38
CA LYS A 52 -0.01 -5.44 -18.12
C LYS A 52 -1.17 -5.42 -17.13
N ALA A 53 -1.32 -4.35 -16.37
CA ALA A 53 -2.30 -4.25 -15.29
C ALA A 53 -3.75 -4.48 -15.74
N GLY A 54 -4.10 -4.06 -16.96
CA GLY A 54 -5.46 -4.21 -17.50
C GLY A 54 -5.84 -5.68 -17.74
N PHE A 55 -4.96 -6.44 -18.39
CA PHE A 55 -5.15 -7.88 -18.62
C PHE A 55 -5.15 -8.66 -17.31
N PHE A 56 -4.23 -8.33 -16.39
CA PHE A 56 -4.20 -8.93 -15.07
C PHE A 56 -5.50 -8.68 -14.29
N ALA A 57 -6.01 -7.44 -14.32
CA ALA A 57 -7.28 -7.12 -13.68
C ALA A 57 -8.45 -7.92 -14.28
N SER A 58 -8.54 -8.03 -15.62
CA SER A 58 -9.54 -8.88 -16.28
C SER A 58 -9.47 -10.33 -15.79
N LYS A 59 -8.27 -10.92 -15.80
CA LYS A 59 -8.05 -12.30 -15.33
C LYS A 59 -8.51 -12.51 -13.88
N ILE A 60 -8.17 -11.58 -12.98
CA ILE A 60 -8.55 -11.67 -11.57
C ILE A 60 -10.05 -11.43 -11.38
N TYR A 61 -10.66 -10.49 -12.11
CA TYR A 61 -12.10 -10.24 -12.04
C TYR A 61 -12.91 -11.46 -12.49
N SER A 62 -12.54 -12.08 -13.62
CA SER A 62 -13.20 -13.28 -14.11
C SER A 62 -13.01 -14.47 -13.17
N ARG A 63 -11.83 -14.61 -12.53
CA ARG A 63 -11.54 -15.73 -11.62
C ARG A 63 -12.19 -15.60 -10.24
N TYR A 64 -12.26 -14.40 -9.68
CA TYR A 64 -12.63 -14.18 -8.27
C TYR A 64 -13.91 -13.37 -8.03
N ASP A 65 -14.56 -12.89 -9.10
CA ASP A 65 -15.75 -12.04 -9.04
C ASP A 65 -15.59 -10.85 -8.06
N CYS A 66 -14.50 -10.10 -8.24
CA CYS A 66 -14.16 -8.98 -7.36
C CYS A 66 -15.05 -7.74 -7.55
N GLN A 67 -16.02 -7.77 -8.48
CA GLN A 67 -16.86 -6.62 -8.85
C GLN A 67 -18.19 -6.58 -8.07
N THR A 68 -18.33 -7.41 -7.04
CA THR A 68 -19.53 -7.45 -6.21
C THR A 68 -19.70 -6.19 -5.35
N SER A 69 -20.93 -5.67 -5.29
CA SER A 69 -21.25 -4.55 -4.41
C SER A 69 -21.17 -4.95 -2.94
N GLY A 70 -21.07 -3.99 -2.01
CA GLY A 70 -20.98 -4.29 -0.58
C GLY A 70 -22.16 -5.13 -0.05
N VAL A 71 -23.37 -4.89 -0.56
CA VAL A 71 -24.58 -5.64 -0.21
C VAL A 71 -24.53 -7.06 -0.77
N GLN A 72 -24.12 -7.22 -2.03
CA GLN A 72 -23.96 -8.53 -2.66
C GLN A 72 -22.87 -9.35 -1.95
N ALA A 73 -21.73 -8.75 -1.62
CA ALA A 73 -20.66 -9.39 -0.88
C ALA A 73 -21.11 -9.84 0.52
N LEU A 74 -21.93 -9.04 1.21
CA LEU A 74 -22.52 -9.46 2.48
C LEU A 74 -23.44 -10.67 2.32
N ARG A 75 -24.32 -10.66 1.31
CA ARG A 75 -25.23 -11.79 1.02
C ARG A 75 -24.46 -13.05 0.66
N LYS A 76 -23.44 -12.96 -0.20
CA LYS A 76 -22.55 -14.09 -0.56
C LYS A 76 -21.89 -14.70 0.67
N ARG A 77 -21.32 -13.87 1.55
CA ARG A 77 -20.69 -14.36 2.78
C ARG A 77 -21.68 -15.03 3.74
N LYS A 78 -22.90 -14.48 3.88
CA LYS A 78 -23.97 -15.14 4.64
C LYS A 78 -24.35 -16.50 4.07
N ALA A 79 -24.28 -16.65 2.74
CA ALA A 79 -24.50 -17.91 2.04
C ALA A 79 -23.25 -18.83 2.03
N GLY A 80 -22.17 -18.47 2.73
CA GLY A 80 -20.96 -19.30 2.84
C GLY A 80 -19.99 -19.20 1.66
N PHE A 81 -20.21 -18.26 0.73
CA PHE A 81 -19.32 -18.03 -0.40
C PHE A 81 -18.24 -16.99 -0.08
N ALA A 82 -17.04 -17.24 -0.59
CA ALA A 82 -15.94 -16.30 -0.51
C ALA A 82 -16.23 -15.06 -1.36
N THR A 83 -15.67 -13.92 -0.93
CA THR A 83 -15.73 -12.65 -1.65
C THR A 83 -14.34 -12.10 -1.80
N ALA A 84 -14.07 -11.43 -2.91
CA ALA A 84 -12.76 -10.92 -3.24
C ALA A 84 -12.77 -9.41 -3.49
N LYS A 85 -11.66 -8.74 -3.19
CA LYS A 85 -11.41 -7.33 -3.49
C LYS A 85 -10.02 -7.16 -4.05
N LEU A 86 -9.94 -6.54 -5.23
CA LEU A 86 -8.68 -6.18 -5.88
C LEU A 86 -8.47 -4.68 -5.81
N TYR A 87 -7.32 -4.25 -5.29
CA TYR A 87 -6.94 -2.84 -5.25
C TYR A 87 -5.60 -2.61 -5.93
N PHE A 88 -5.48 -1.49 -6.64
CA PHE A 88 -4.24 -1.02 -7.26
C PHE A 88 -3.81 0.32 -6.67
N TRP A 89 -2.50 0.54 -6.53
CA TRP A 89 -1.92 1.79 -6.09
C TRP A 89 -0.76 2.19 -6.99
N HIS A 90 -0.80 3.43 -7.49
CA HIS A 90 0.30 4.06 -8.21
C HIS A 90 1.16 4.86 -7.23
N PRO A 91 2.43 4.48 -6.99
CA PRO A 91 3.20 5.02 -5.89
C PRO A 91 3.60 6.49 -6.09
N LYS A 92 3.93 6.86 -7.32
CA LYS A 92 4.29 8.22 -7.71
C LYS A 92 3.92 8.48 -9.17
N ARG A 93 3.71 9.76 -9.50
CA ARG A 93 3.53 10.20 -10.90
C ARG A 93 4.76 9.79 -11.72
N GLY A 94 4.53 9.19 -12.88
CA GLY A 94 5.59 8.70 -13.78
C GLY A 94 6.08 7.28 -13.49
N ASP A 95 5.62 6.63 -12.41
CA ASP A 95 6.03 5.25 -12.15
C ASP A 95 5.46 4.29 -13.19
N LEU A 96 6.31 3.39 -13.72
CA LEU A 96 5.93 2.38 -14.71
C LEU A 96 5.23 1.18 -14.05
N ASN A 97 5.23 1.10 -12.72
CA ASN A 97 4.70 -0.02 -11.97
C ASN A 97 3.55 0.38 -11.04
N LEU A 98 2.63 -0.56 -10.84
CA LEU A 98 1.55 -0.49 -9.87
C LEU A 98 1.75 -1.53 -8.78
N HIS A 99 1.52 -1.14 -7.53
CA HIS A 99 1.31 -2.10 -6.46
C HIS A 99 -0.13 -2.62 -6.54
N TRP A 100 -0.33 -3.90 -6.28
CA TRP A 100 -1.65 -4.50 -6.23
C TRP A 100 -1.80 -5.44 -5.04
N ILE A 101 -3.04 -5.60 -4.57
CA ILE A 101 -3.41 -6.55 -3.52
C ILE A 101 -4.78 -7.14 -3.81
N LEU A 102 -4.86 -8.47 -3.75
CA LEU A 102 -6.11 -9.23 -3.77
C LEU A 102 -6.38 -9.72 -2.35
N LEU A 103 -7.52 -9.32 -1.80
CA LEU A 103 -8.01 -9.75 -0.49
C LEU A 103 -9.23 -10.64 -0.67
N VAL A 104 -9.30 -11.73 0.08
CA VAL A 104 -10.43 -12.66 0.04
C VAL A 104 -10.96 -12.94 1.44
N SER A 105 -12.28 -13.08 1.57
CA SER A 105 -12.91 -13.58 2.79
C SER A 105 -12.85 -15.09 2.87
N ASP A 106 -13.10 -15.63 4.06
CA ASP A 106 -13.42 -17.05 4.19
C ASP A 106 -14.73 -17.38 3.44
N GLY A 107 -14.84 -18.65 3.05
CA GLY A 107 -15.97 -19.18 2.29
C GLY A 107 -15.51 -20.07 1.15
N LYS A 108 -16.47 -20.64 0.43
CA LYS A 108 -16.24 -21.46 -0.76
C LYS A 108 -15.98 -20.55 -1.97
N PHE A 109 -14.94 -20.84 -2.74
CA PHE A 109 -14.77 -20.28 -4.08
C PHE A 109 -15.56 -21.10 -5.10
N ALA A 110 -15.63 -20.59 -6.35
CA ALA A 110 -16.05 -21.41 -7.48
C ALA A 110 -15.07 -22.59 -7.65
N GLU A 111 -15.55 -23.66 -8.30
CA GLU A 111 -14.72 -24.84 -8.58
C GLU A 111 -13.46 -24.45 -9.38
N GLY A 112 -12.30 -24.99 -9.00
CA GLY A 112 -11.00 -24.66 -9.63
C GLY A 112 -10.40 -23.30 -9.26
N VAL A 113 -10.99 -22.56 -8.31
CA VAL A 113 -10.50 -21.23 -7.88
C VAL A 113 -9.93 -21.29 -6.46
N GLY A 114 -8.77 -20.65 -6.25
CA GLY A 114 -8.22 -20.42 -4.91
C GLY A 114 -7.31 -21.53 -4.37
N GLY A 115 -7.19 -22.67 -5.06
CA GLY A 115 -6.43 -23.85 -4.60
C GLY A 115 -4.92 -23.74 -4.79
N ASP A 116 -4.46 -23.05 -5.84
CA ASP A 116 -3.03 -23.01 -6.21
C ASP A 116 -2.31 -21.76 -5.65
N GLU A 117 -3.06 -20.81 -5.10
CA GLU A 117 -2.49 -19.56 -4.61
C GLU A 117 -1.83 -19.72 -3.24
N LYS A 118 -0.65 -19.12 -3.11
CA LYS A 118 0.08 -19.00 -1.83
C LYS A 118 -0.54 -17.89 -0.97
N TRP A 119 -1.73 -18.15 -0.44
CA TRP A 119 -2.46 -17.25 0.43
C TRP A 119 -1.68 -16.92 1.70
N ARG A 120 -1.73 -15.65 2.10
CA ARG A 120 -1.18 -15.16 3.37
C ARG A 120 -2.31 -14.72 4.30
N ASP A 121 -2.15 -14.95 5.60
CA ASP A 121 -3.09 -14.47 6.62
C ASP A 121 -2.55 -13.17 7.28
N PRO A 122 -3.26 -12.02 7.17
CA PRO A 122 -2.82 -10.75 7.76
C PRO A 122 -2.76 -10.76 9.29
N LYS A 123 -3.31 -11.77 9.97
CA LYS A 123 -3.24 -11.93 11.44
C LYS A 123 -1.90 -12.53 11.88
N VAL A 124 -1.25 -13.32 11.03
CA VAL A 124 0.02 -13.99 11.34
C VAL A 124 1.17 -12.98 11.23
N ASP A 125 1.98 -12.85 12.27
CA ASP A 125 3.01 -11.81 12.41
C ASP A 125 3.94 -11.68 11.18
N LYS A 126 4.47 -12.81 10.69
CA LYS A 126 5.36 -12.88 9.51
C LYS A 126 4.65 -12.70 8.17
N GLN A 127 3.33 -12.71 8.15
CA GLN A 127 2.49 -12.64 6.95
C GLN A 127 1.59 -11.41 6.95
N ARG A 128 1.86 -10.41 7.80
CA ARG A 128 1.10 -9.17 7.81
C ARG A 128 1.19 -8.45 6.47
N ILE A 129 0.09 -7.82 6.07
CA ILE A 129 0.07 -6.96 4.89
C ILE A 129 1.04 -5.81 5.10
N ALA A 130 2.01 -5.68 4.21
CA ALA A 130 3.00 -4.60 4.22
C ALA A 130 2.82 -3.68 3.01
N VAL A 131 2.85 -2.37 3.24
CA VAL A 131 2.83 -1.32 2.22
C VAL A 131 3.96 -0.35 2.51
N THR A 132 4.95 -0.31 1.62
CA THR A 132 6.22 0.41 1.80
C THR A 132 6.92 0.04 3.11
N ASN A 133 6.86 0.92 4.09
CA ASN A 133 7.50 0.84 5.40
C ASN A 133 6.47 0.65 6.51
N TYR A 134 5.22 0.35 6.16
CA TYR A 134 4.14 0.11 7.10
C TYR A 134 3.66 -1.33 7.01
N GLN A 135 3.17 -1.85 8.13
CA GLN A 135 2.51 -3.14 8.25
C GLN A 135 1.16 -2.98 8.95
N LEU A 136 0.18 -3.75 8.51
CA LEU A 136 -1.13 -3.81 9.10
C LEU A 136 -1.08 -4.72 10.34
N VAL A 137 -1.54 -4.21 11.49
CA VAL A 137 -1.57 -4.95 12.75
C VAL A 137 -2.98 -4.99 13.32
N ARG A 138 -3.31 -6.12 13.94
CA ARG A 138 -4.52 -6.30 14.73
C ARG A 138 -4.21 -5.88 16.17
N VAL A 139 -4.92 -4.87 16.65
CA VAL A 139 -4.88 -4.44 18.06
C VAL A 139 -6.09 -5.04 18.75
N VAL A 140 -5.81 -5.92 19.70
CA VAL A 140 -6.79 -6.42 20.67
C VAL A 140 -6.54 -5.67 21.97
N THR A 141 -7.58 -5.07 22.55
CA THR A 141 -7.53 -4.56 23.92
C THR A 141 -8.46 -5.42 24.78
N GLU A 142 -8.13 -5.59 26.06
CA GLU A 142 -8.87 -6.43 27.00
C GLU A 142 -10.36 -6.04 27.09
N TYR A 143 -10.68 -4.77 26.80
CA TYR A 143 -12.02 -4.21 26.86
C TYR A 143 -12.74 -4.09 25.49
N ASP A 144 -12.05 -4.30 24.35
CA ASP A 144 -12.70 -4.25 23.04
C ASP A 144 -13.36 -5.59 22.71
N THR A 145 -14.68 -5.57 22.57
CA THR A 145 -15.43 -6.71 21.98
C THR A 145 -15.12 -6.90 20.50
N LYS A 146 -14.46 -5.92 19.84
CA LYS A 146 -14.08 -5.99 18.42
C LYS A 146 -12.62 -5.58 18.20
N PRO A 147 -11.78 -6.46 17.64
CA PRO A 147 -10.40 -6.12 17.32
C PRO A 147 -10.33 -4.97 16.31
N ARG A 148 -9.42 -4.00 16.55
CA ARG A 148 -9.20 -2.89 15.63
C ARG A 148 -7.98 -3.14 14.77
N TRP A 149 -8.09 -2.81 13.49
CA TRP A 149 -6.97 -2.86 12.57
C TRP A 149 -6.32 -1.48 12.46
N THR A 150 -5.01 -1.42 12.58
CA THR A 150 -4.25 -0.18 12.41
C THR A 150 -2.94 -0.44 11.67
N TRP A 151 -2.33 0.62 11.16
CA TRP A 151 -1.00 0.53 10.56
C TRP A 151 0.04 0.94 11.58
N ARG A 152 1.18 0.27 11.53
CA ARG A 152 2.43 0.60 12.24
C ARG A 152 3.57 0.60 11.24
N TYR A 153 4.70 1.20 11.56
CA TYR A 153 5.93 0.92 10.85
C TYR A 153 6.26 -0.57 10.93
N THR A 154 6.90 -1.08 9.87
CA THR A 154 7.61 -2.36 9.97
C THR A 154 8.68 -2.27 11.05
N ARG A 155 9.06 -3.42 11.63
CA ARG A 155 10.12 -3.45 12.64
C ARG A 155 11.42 -2.84 12.13
N ALA A 156 11.86 -3.26 10.93
CA ALA A 156 13.06 -2.74 10.30
C ALA A 156 13.03 -1.21 10.11
N SER A 157 11.90 -0.64 9.66
CA SER A 157 11.80 0.81 9.50
C SER A 157 11.76 1.55 10.83
N TYR A 158 11.06 1.01 11.83
CA TYR A 158 11.00 1.61 13.16
C TYR A 158 12.37 1.62 13.85
N ASP A 159 13.06 0.48 13.82
CA ASP A 159 14.40 0.32 14.39
C ASP A 159 15.42 1.19 13.65
N GLY A 160 15.30 1.30 12.32
CA GLY A 160 16.11 2.22 11.51
C GLY A 160 15.94 3.68 11.91
N PHE A 161 14.70 4.15 12.15
CA PHE A 161 14.47 5.50 12.67
C PHE A 161 15.08 5.71 14.05
N ARG A 162 14.91 4.75 14.96
CA ARG A 162 15.48 4.84 16.32
C ARG A 162 17.01 4.97 16.26
N LEU A 163 17.66 4.12 15.48
CA LEU A 163 19.12 4.12 15.34
C LEU A 163 19.61 5.43 14.71
N ALA A 164 18.99 5.88 13.62
CA ALA A 164 19.36 7.11 12.95
C ALA A 164 19.26 8.32 13.90
N ILE A 165 18.18 8.40 14.69
CA ILE A 165 17.97 9.48 15.67
C ILE A 165 19.05 9.47 16.75
N VAL A 166 19.32 8.31 17.35
CA VAL A 166 20.34 8.18 18.41
C VAL A 166 21.71 8.59 17.86
N ASN A 167 22.06 8.12 16.66
CA ASN A 167 23.32 8.46 16.02
C ASN A 167 23.42 9.95 15.70
N SER A 168 22.38 10.59 15.16
CA SER A 168 22.37 12.03 14.89
C SER A 168 22.54 12.86 16.16
N ILE A 169 21.90 12.47 17.27
CA ILE A 169 22.05 13.16 18.57
C ILE A 169 23.49 13.05 19.08
N ARG A 170 24.06 11.84 19.09
CA ARG A 170 25.43 11.59 19.59
C ARG A 170 26.50 12.24 18.74
N ALA A 171 26.31 12.25 17.42
CA ALA A 171 27.19 12.91 16.48
C ALA A 171 27.00 14.44 16.43
N LYS A 172 26.08 15.00 17.24
CA LYS A 172 25.70 16.42 17.21
C LYS A 172 25.26 16.94 15.83
N ASN A 173 24.67 16.06 15.03
CA ASN A 173 24.15 16.40 13.70
C ASN A 173 22.68 16.83 13.80
N ASP A 174 22.49 18.10 14.19
CA ASP A 174 21.15 18.67 14.41
C ASP A 174 20.32 18.78 13.12
N GLU A 175 20.98 18.96 11.98
CA GLU A 175 20.30 19.05 10.69
C GLU A 175 19.67 17.71 10.30
N GLN A 176 20.44 16.61 10.42
CA GLN A 176 19.90 15.28 10.19
C GLN A 176 18.75 14.97 11.16
N LEU A 177 18.87 15.36 12.44
CA LEU A 177 17.81 15.19 13.42
C LEU A 177 16.53 15.95 13.02
N ARG A 178 16.64 17.19 12.56
CA ARG A 178 15.49 17.98 12.06
C ARG A 178 14.83 17.29 10.86
N GLN A 179 15.60 16.76 9.92
CA GLN A 179 15.07 16.04 8.76
C GLN A 179 14.34 14.76 9.16
N LEU A 180 14.86 14.02 10.14
CA LEU A 180 14.21 12.82 10.69
C LEU A 180 12.90 13.17 11.39
N ILE A 181 12.88 14.20 12.24
CA ILE A 181 11.67 14.71 12.90
C ILE A 181 10.63 15.13 11.85
N HIS A 182 11.03 15.92 10.87
CA HIS A 182 10.13 16.39 9.81
C HIS A 182 9.51 15.23 9.00
N SER A 183 10.30 14.18 8.74
CA SER A 183 9.81 13.00 8.03
C SER A 183 8.84 12.18 8.87
N LEU A 184 9.15 11.96 10.15
CA LEU A 184 8.31 11.21 11.10
C LEU A 184 6.98 11.90 11.38
N TRP A 185 6.95 13.24 11.45
CA TRP A 185 5.72 13.98 11.72
C TRP A 185 4.76 14.07 10.53
N ARG A 186 5.24 13.83 9.31
CA ARG A 186 4.42 13.72 8.09
C ARG A 186 3.99 12.29 7.76
N SER A 187 4.21 11.36 8.70
CA SER A 187 3.83 9.96 8.53
C SER A 187 2.33 9.77 8.45
N ALA A 188 1.92 8.60 7.97
CA ALA A 188 0.50 8.30 7.88
C ALA A 188 -0.11 8.26 9.30
N GLY A 189 -1.01 9.20 9.60
CA GLY A 189 -1.61 9.43 10.93
C GLY A 189 -2.57 8.34 11.45
N PHE A 190 -2.31 7.06 11.16
CA PHE A 190 -2.99 5.92 11.77
C PHE A 190 -2.64 5.81 13.26
N ALA A 191 -3.54 5.27 14.07
CA ALA A 191 -3.35 5.18 15.52
C ALA A 191 -2.05 4.48 15.92
N GLY A 192 -1.71 3.34 15.30
CA GLY A 192 -0.48 2.61 15.58
C GLY A 192 0.79 3.39 15.21
N VAL A 193 0.79 4.11 14.08
CA VAL A 193 1.90 4.99 13.70
C VAL A 193 2.05 6.12 14.70
N ARG A 194 0.97 6.80 15.10
CA ARG A 194 1.03 7.89 16.08
C ARG A 194 1.60 7.43 17.43
N GLU A 195 1.22 6.24 17.88
CA GLU A 195 1.78 5.63 19.10
C GLU A 195 3.30 5.44 18.98
N GLN A 196 3.77 4.93 17.84
CA GLN A 196 5.20 4.76 17.58
C GLN A 196 5.95 6.09 17.48
N VAL A 197 5.38 7.12 16.85
CA VAL A 197 6.05 8.42 16.76
C VAL A 197 6.06 9.14 18.11
N LYS A 198 5.03 8.98 18.95
CA LYS A 198 5.06 9.46 20.34
C LYS A 198 6.25 8.85 21.11
N LYS A 199 6.42 7.53 21.02
CA LYS A 199 7.56 6.80 21.62
C LYS A 199 8.91 7.27 21.08
N ILE A 200 8.98 7.64 19.80
CA ILE A 200 10.19 8.25 19.23
C ILE A 200 10.43 9.65 19.80
N GLY A 201 9.40 10.48 19.97
CA GLY A 201 9.54 11.79 20.60
C GLY A 201 10.04 11.70 22.05
N GLU A 202 9.59 10.70 22.80
CA GLU A 202 10.12 10.37 24.14
C GLU A 202 11.60 9.97 24.06
N LEU A 203 11.96 9.06 23.15
CA LEU A 203 13.35 8.66 22.90
C LEU A 203 14.26 9.86 22.58
N ILE A 204 13.82 10.80 21.73
CA ILE A 204 14.59 12.00 21.39
C ILE A 204 14.91 12.81 22.65
N ARG A 205 13.90 13.08 23.49
CA ARG A 205 14.08 13.87 24.73
C ARG A 205 15.02 13.19 25.71
N GLU A 206 14.84 11.89 25.91
CA GLU A 206 15.67 11.10 26.83
C GLU A 206 17.13 11.02 26.36
N GLU A 207 17.36 10.72 25.09
CA GLU A 207 18.71 10.60 24.54
C GLU A 207 19.42 11.95 24.47
N TRP A 208 18.69 13.03 24.19
CA TRP A 208 19.23 14.39 24.26
C TRP A 208 19.69 14.75 25.67
N LYS A 209 18.81 14.55 26.68
CA LYS A 209 19.15 14.80 28.09
C LYS A 209 20.37 13.98 28.52
N ARG A 210 20.48 12.73 28.07
CA ARG A 210 21.60 11.83 28.38
C ARG A 210 22.92 12.25 27.71
N SER A 211 22.90 12.58 26.43
CA SER A 211 24.12 12.77 25.62
C SER A 211 24.62 14.20 25.57
N ARG A 212 23.70 15.18 25.67
CA ARG A 212 23.98 16.62 25.48
C ARG A 212 23.67 17.45 26.72
N GLY A 213 22.77 16.95 27.57
CA GLY A 213 22.36 17.64 28.79
C GLY A 213 21.21 18.62 28.56
N SER A 214 20.55 19.02 29.65
CA SER A 214 19.33 19.83 29.60
C SER A 214 19.55 21.32 29.29
N LYS A 215 20.81 21.77 29.26
CA LYS A 215 21.16 23.17 28.99
C LYS A 215 21.34 23.47 27.50
N GLU A 216 21.54 22.43 26.68
CA GLU A 216 21.71 22.58 25.23
C GLU A 216 20.35 22.52 24.52
N GLY A 217 20.13 23.44 23.57
CA GLY A 217 18.85 23.60 22.87
C GLY A 217 18.52 22.44 21.93
N MET A 218 17.52 21.65 22.27
CA MET A 218 17.04 20.53 21.45
C MET A 218 16.18 21.04 20.28
N PRO A 219 16.31 20.46 19.06
CA PRO A 219 15.37 20.73 17.98
C PRO A 219 13.90 20.54 18.40
N GLU A 220 13.04 21.46 17.99
CA GLU A 220 11.64 21.44 18.39
C GLU A 220 10.90 20.23 17.80
N LEU A 221 10.13 19.57 18.67
CA LEU A 221 9.21 18.52 18.26
C LEU A 221 7.85 19.15 17.93
N PRO A 222 7.28 18.91 16.73
CA PRO A 222 5.98 19.49 16.41
C PRO A 222 4.90 19.00 17.38
N LYS A 223 4.01 19.93 17.79
CA LYS A 223 3.03 19.71 18.87
C LYS A 223 1.98 18.64 18.56
N ALA A 224 1.65 18.41 17.28
CA ALA A 224 0.60 17.49 16.89
C ALA A 224 0.96 16.63 15.67
N HIS A 225 0.52 15.38 15.70
CA HIS A 225 0.43 14.53 14.53
C HIS A 225 -0.97 14.57 13.94
N GLY A 226 -1.07 14.74 12.63
CA GLY A 226 -2.35 14.68 11.93
C GLY A 226 -3.05 13.33 12.15
N TYR A 227 -4.38 13.36 12.25
CA TYR A 227 -5.21 12.16 12.32
C TYR A 227 -5.65 11.76 10.92
N VAL A 228 -5.50 10.47 10.58
CA VAL A 228 -6.18 9.94 9.39
C VAL A 228 -7.66 9.80 9.72
N ARG A 229 -8.48 10.72 9.20
CA ARG A 229 -9.94 10.61 9.19
C ARG A 229 -10.39 9.69 8.05
N ARG A 230 -11.69 9.37 7.98
CA ARG A 230 -12.25 8.70 6.81
C ARG A 230 -11.97 9.57 5.58
N LEU A 231 -11.23 9.03 4.61
CA LEU A 231 -10.90 9.74 3.38
C LEU A 231 -11.80 9.21 2.26
N LYS A 232 -12.25 10.11 1.38
CA LYS A 232 -12.89 9.73 0.11
C LYS A 232 -11.89 8.97 -0.75
N ASP A 233 -12.39 8.12 -1.64
CA ASP A 233 -11.54 7.49 -2.64
C ASP A 233 -10.89 8.56 -3.52
N LYS A 234 -9.56 8.47 -3.67
CA LYS A 234 -8.79 9.35 -4.54
C LYS A 234 -7.87 8.51 -5.39
N GLY A 235 -8.07 8.62 -6.69
CA GLY A 235 -7.42 7.79 -7.68
C GLY A 235 -7.90 8.17 -9.07
N VAL A 236 -7.40 7.44 -10.05
CA VAL A 236 -7.73 7.62 -11.47
C VAL A 236 -7.95 6.25 -12.08
N THR A 237 -8.47 6.20 -13.30
CA THR A 237 -8.54 4.95 -14.05
C THR A 237 -7.16 4.56 -14.57
N LEU A 238 -6.93 3.27 -14.80
CA LEU A 238 -5.69 2.78 -15.40
C LEU A 238 -5.37 3.49 -16.73
N ARG A 239 -6.38 3.75 -17.56
CA ARG A 239 -6.24 4.49 -18.82
C ARG A 239 -5.66 5.88 -18.62
N ALA A 240 -6.08 6.61 -17.58
CA ALA A 240 -5.53 7.92 -17.29
C ALA A 240 -4.04 7.86 -16.91
N ILE A 241 -3.60 6.80 -16.22
CA ILE A 241 -2.18 6.57 -15.92
C ILE A 241 -1.40 6.31 -17.21
N LYS A 242 -1.93 5.47 -18.12
CA LYS A 242 -1.30 5.20 -19.42
C LYS A 242 -1.07 6.48 -20.23
N ILE A 243 -2.13 7.28 -20.40
CA ILE A 243 -2.06 8.59 -21.07
C ILE A 243 -1.04 9.51 -20.38
N GLN A 244 -0.99 9.51 -19.05
CA GLN A 244 -0.02 10.31 -18.31
C GLN A 244 1.42 9.87 -18.59
N LEU A 245 1.69 8.56 -18.68
CA LEU A 245 3.02 8.04 -18.99
C LEU A 245 3.42 8.35 -20.44
N GLU A 246 2.50 8.20 -21.39
CA GLU A 246 2.70 8.58 -22.79
C GLU A 246 3.09 10.06 -22.90
N LYS A 247 2.37 10.96 -22.22
CA LYS A 247 2.71 12.40 -22.20
C LYS A 247 4.08 12.69 -21.60
N ILE A 248 4.48 11.96 -20.56
CA ILE A 248 5.79 12.12 -19.93
C ILE A 248 6.89 11.64 -20.89
N ALA A 249 6.67 10.54 -21.61
CA ALA A 249 7.60 10.02 -22.60
C ALA A 249 7.80 11.02 -23.75
N VAL A 250 6.71 11.51 -24.36
CA VAL A 250 6.77 12.50 -25.45
C VAL A 250 7.46 13.78 -25.00
N PHE A 251 7.13 14.30 -23.82
CA PHE A 251 7.80 15.50 -23.30
C PHE A 251 9.30 15.29 -23.10
N LYS A 252 9.70 14.10 -22.65
CA LYS A 252 11.11 13.78 -22.46
C LYS A 252 11.85 13.70 -23.81
N GLU A 253 11.26 13.05 -24.81
CA GLU A 253 11.84 12.97 -26.15
C GLU A 253 12.06 14.34 -26.80
N VAL A 254 11.13 15.29 -26.60
CA VAL A 254 11.27 16.67 -27.11
C VAL A 254 12.40 17.44 -26.41
N VAL A 255 12.52 17.32 -25.08
CA VAL A 255 13.58 18.00 -24.33
C VAL A 255 14.95 17.40 -24.69
N ASP A 256 15.04 16.08 -24.79
CA ASP A 256 16.29 15.40 -25.14
C ASP A 256 16.71 15.76 -26.59
N SER A 257 15.78 15.99 -27.53
CA SER A 257 16.12 16.44 -28.89
C SER A 257 16.55 17.90 -29.00
N ASP A 258 15.99 18.80 -28.17
CA ASP A 258 16.37 20.22 -28.18
C ASP A 258 17.78 20.43 -27.56
N GLU A 259 18.18 19.61 -26.59
CA GLU A 259 19.54 19.62 -26.00
C GLU A 259 20.61 19.08 -26.98
N ASP A 260 20.26 18.15 -27.85
CA ASP A 260 21.17 17.62 -28.88
C ASP A 260 21.41 18.64 -30.03
N ASP A 261 20.41 19.47 -30.35
CA ASP A 261 20.53 20.53 -31.37
C ASP A 261 21.32 21.77 -30.86
N GLU A 262 21.25 22.11 -29.56
CA GLU A 262 22.07 23.18 -28.98
C GLU A 262 23.57 22.82 -28.89
N ASN A 263 23.92 21.53 -28.79
CA ASN A 263 25.31 21.06 -28.73
C ASN A 263 25.97 20.87 -30.11
N LEU A 264 25.25 21.15 -31.22
CA LEU A 264 25.81 21.07 -32.58
C LEU A 264 26.42 22.39 -33.08
N TYR A 265 26.30 23.47 -32.29
CA TYR A 265 26.76 24.81 -32.63
C TYR A 265 27.87 25.37 -31.72
N ASP A 266 28.42 24.56 -30.81
CA ASP A 266 29.65 24.82 -30.03
C ASP A 266 30.83 23.95 -30.54
#